data_AF-A0A2C6AAJ9-F1
#
_entry.id   AF-A0A2C6AAJ9-F1
#
_cell.length_a   1.000
_cell.length_b   1.000
_cell.length_c   1.000
_cell.angle_alpha   90.00
_cell.angle_beta   90.00
_cell.angle_gamma   90.00
#
_symmetry.space_group_name_H-M   'P 1'
#
loop_
_entity.id
_entity.type
_entity.pdbx_description
1 polymer ?
#
loop_
_entity_poly.entity_id
_entity_poly.type
_entity_poly.pdbx_seq_one_letter_code
_entity_poly.pdbx_strand_id
1 'polypeptide(L)'
;MEPTAESSQFKFFDPEDTRYYWGPILGHSFPVETIAFHNDPFFAECRAYGRIKEAQAKGMLKRGVAVRCEGFLLPRDEDKKFLERKGVDFEEQDVAESGDDDSCGGGVDDQKEKEQKDFVDRPQKLRKRRGSRPVRAIVKELASTESGVKARSLRRILRDIRLLSRPKIYNRDVCKDNFRNKKLVDFGSSWTEPHCILEADEDEAAETRVEDLVMFDEMVAIEALKTDVRATSNWLYCNKLRPGSPRPAAGVCKAQHKAVGLRVFQFVHGLLSLE
;
A
#
# COMPACT_ATOMS: atom_id res chain seq x y z
N MET A 1 27.94 -17.13 -16.21
CA MET A 1 27.01 -16.04 -15.80
C MET A 1 26.58 -16.38 -14.39
N GLU A 2 27.16 -15.72 -13.40
CA GLU A 2 26.65 -15.83 -12.04
C GLU A 2 25.29 -15.13 -11.98
N PRO A 3 24.30 -15.69 -11.24
CA PRO A 3 23.06 -14.97 -10.98
C PRO A 3 23.42 -13.76 -10.12
N THR A 4 23.35 -12.56 -10.70
CA THR A 4 23.34 -11.33 -9.92
C THR A 4 22.14 -11.42 -8.99
N ALA A 5 22.41 -11.49 -7.69
CA ALA A 5 21.37 -11.50 -6.67
C ALA A 5 20.47 -10.27 -6.91
N GLU A 6 19.25 -10.52 -7.39
CA GLU A 6 18.24 -9.49 -7.50
C GLU A 6 18.01 -8.94 -6.09
N SER A 7 17.95 -7.61 -5.99
CA SER A 7 17.82 -6.86 -4.75
C SER A 7 16.68 -7.41 -3.89
N SER A 8 17.03 -8.04 -2.78
CA SER A 8 16.09 -8.33 -1.70
C SER A 8 15.76 -7.00 -1.03
N GLN A 9 14.63 -6.38 -1.38
CA GLN A 9 14.14 -5.19 -0.68
C GLN A 9 13.52 -5.63 0.64
N PHE A 10 14.10 -5.19 1.76
CA PHE A 10 13.50 -5.31 3.08
C PHE A 10 12.70 -4.03 3.35
N LYS A 11 11.39 -4.16 3.51
CA LYS A 11 10.50 -3.04 3.84
C LYS A 11 10.39 -2.94 5.37
N PHE A 12 11.01 -1.92 5.95
CA PHE A 12 10.81 -1.55 7.35
C PHE A 12 9.62 -0.61 7.46
N PHE A 13 8.79 -0.79 8.48
CA PHE A 13 7.54 -0.04 8.65
C PHE A 13 7.25 0.20 10.12
N ASP A 14 7.27 1.47 10.55
CA ASP A 14 6.67 1.88 11.81
C ASP A 14 5.20 2.29 11.57
N PRO A 15 4.22 1.56 12.14
CA PRO A 15 2.82 1.94 12.03
C PRO A 15 2.46 3.32 12.60
N GLU A 16 3.27 3.88 13.51
CA GLU A 16 3.06 5.26 13.98
C GLU A 16 3.39 6.31 12.90
N ASP A 17 4.29 6.01 11.94
CA ASP A 17 4.63 6.95 10.86
C ASP A 17 3.44 7.22 9.94
N THR A 18 2.50 6.26 9.87
CA THR A 18 1.28 6.41 9.08
C THR A 18 0.08 6.92 9.88
N ARG A 19 0.26 7.24 11.17
CA ARG A 19 -0.82 7.67 12.08
C ARG A 19 -1.53 8.93 11.62
N TYR A 20 -0.82 9.83 10.99
CA TYR A 20 -1.41 11.02 10.38
C TYR A 20 -2.53 10.67 9.38
N TYR A 21 -2.38 9.56 8.65
CA TYR A 21 -3.32 9.16 7.58
C TYR A 21 -4.55 8.44 8.11
N TRP A 22 -4.37 7.50 9.05
CA TRP A 22 -5.50 6.71 9.56
C TRP A 22 -6.16 7.31 10.81
N GLY A 23 -5.48 8.20 11.53
CA GLY A 23 -6.00 8.83 12.76
C GLY A 23 -7.34 9.55 12.57
N PRO A 24 -7.51 10.39 11.52
CA PRO A 24 -8.78 11.07 11.25
C PRO A 24 -9.93 10.12 10.90
N ILE A 25 -9.63 9.01 10.22
CA ILE A 25 -10.64 8.05 9.74
C ILE A 25 -11.08 7.14 10.88
N LEU A 26 -10.12 6.63 11.65
CA LEU A 26 -10.38 5.60 12.66
C LEU A 26 -10.62 6.16 14.06
N GLY A 27 -10.14 7.37 14.37
CA GLY A 27 -10.25 7.97 15.69
C GLY A 27 -9.80 7.01 16.81
N HIS A 28 -10.75 6.61 17.65
CA HIS A 28 -10.59 5.59 18.70
C HIS A 28 -11.40 4.30 18.45
N SER A 29 -11.96 4.15 17.24
CA SER A 29 -12.86 3.04 16.89
C SER A 29 -12.16 1.68 16.85
N PHE A 30 -10.84 1.67 16.65
CA PHE A 30 -10.01 0.46 16.64
C PHE A 30 -8.80 0.62 17.57
N PRO A 31 -8.35 -0.45 18.25
CA PRO A 31 -7.08 -0.43 18.98
C PRO A 31 -5.92 -0.11 18.04
N VAL A 32 -4.97 0.73 18.48
CA VAL A 32 -3.80 1.13 17.68
C VAL A 32 -3.01 -0.07 17.18
N GLU A 33 -2.93 -1.12 17.99
CA GLU A 33 -2.26 -2.38 17.64
C GLU A 33 -2.94 -3.09 16.46
N THR A 34 -4.27 -3.01 16.35
CA THR A 34 -5.04 -3.59 15.24
C THR A 34 -4.78 -2.82 13.94
N ILE A 35 -4.74 -1.49 14.03
CA ILE A 35 -4.46 -0.60 12.91
C ILE A 35 -3.03 -0.82 12.41
N ALA A 36 -2.09 -0.90 13.35
CA ALA A 36 -0.70 -1.21 13.08
C ALA A 36 -0.52 -2.55 12.36
N PHE A 37 -1.27 -3.57 12.79
CA PHE A 37 -1.22 -4.90 12.19
C PHE A 37 -1.79 -4.92 10.77
N HIS A 38 -2.89 -4.21 10.53
CA HIS A 38 -3.52 -4.14 9.20
C HIS A 38 -2.68 -3.37 8.18
N ASN A 39 -1.91 -2.37 8.62
CA ASN A 39 -1.04 -1.58 7.75
C ASN A 39 0.41 -2.09 7.67
N ASP A 40 0.79 -3.09 8.46
CA ASP A 40 2.12 -3.70 8.40
C ASP A 40 2.30 -4.47 7.06
N PRO A 41 3.29 -4.12 6.21
CA PRO A 41 3.40 -4.68 4.88
C PRO A 41 3.56 -6.21 4.85
N PHE A 42 4.28 -6.77 5.81
CA PHE A 42 4.44 -8.22 5.92
C PHE A 42 3.10 -8.89 6.25
N PHE A 43 2.33 -8.33 7.19
CA PHE A 43 1.00 -8.87 7.52
C PHE A 43 0.00 -8.69 6.37
N ALA A 44 0.01 -7.54 5.69
CA ALA A 44 -0.80 -7.30 4.50
C ALA A 44 -0.56 -8.39 3.44
N GLU A 45 0.72 -8.63 3.10
CA GLU A 45 1.10 -9.64 2.12
C GLU A 45 0.73 -11.07 2.57
N CYS A 46 0.95 -11.41 3.84
CA CYS A 46 0.56 -12.71 4.38
C CYS A 46 -0.95 -12.94 4.31
N ARG A 47 -1.76 -11.92 4.63
CA ARG A 47 -3.23 -11.99 4.54
C ARG A 47 -3.70 -12.18 3.11
N ALA A 48 -3.11 -11.45 2.17
CA ALA A 48 -3.43 -11.59 0.75
C ALA A 48 -3.13 -13.01 0.25
N TYR A 49 -1.93 -13.55 0.51
CA TYR A 49 -1.60 -14.92 0.11
C TYR A 49 -2.45 -15.98 0.80
N GLY A 50 -2.76 -15.79 2.09
CA GLY A 50 -3.70 -16.65 2.82
C GLY A 50 -5.07 -16.69 2.12
N ARG A 51 -5.62 -15.52 1.77
CA ARG A 51 -6.91 -15.41 1.08
C ARG A 51 -6.86 -15.96 -0.35
N ILE A 52 -5.75 -15.79 -1.07
CA ILE A 52 -5.53 -16.41 -2.39
C ILE A 52 -5.60 -17.94 -2.25
N LYS A 53 -4.89 -18.52 -1.28
CA LYS A 53 -4.86 -19.96 -1.04
C LYS A 53 -6.25 -20.51 -0.67
N GLU A 54 -6.98 -19.81 0.19
CA GLU A 54 -8.38 -20.15 0.52
C GLU A 54 -9.29 -20.12 -0.71
N ALA A 55 -9.18 -19.07 -1.53
CA ALA A 55 -9.99 -18.91 -2.74
C ALA A 55 -9.63 -19.95 -3.81
N GLN A 56 -8.38 -20.39 -3.89
CA GLN A 56 -7.94 -21.50 -4.73
C GLN A 56 -8.54 -22.83 -4.25
N ALA A 57 -8.47 -23.12 -2.95
CA ALA A 57 -9.06 -24.33 -2.36
C ALA A 57 -10.59 -24.40 -2.58
N LYS A 58 -11.27 -23.24 -2.55
CA LYS A 58 -12.70 -23.11 -2.85
C LYS A 58 -13.04 -23.09 -4.35
N GLY A 59 -12.04 -23.18 -5.23
CA GLY A 59 -12.23 -23.16 -6.69
C GLY A 59 -12.64 -21.80 -7.27
N MET A 60 -12.59 -20.72 -6.48
CA MET A 60 -12.87 -19.33 -6.91
C MET A 60 -11.73 -18.77 -7.76
N LEU A 61 -10.48 -19.15 -7.43
CA LEU A 61 -9.28 -18.80 -8.19
C LEU A 61 -8.66 -20.07 -8.79
N LYS A 62 -9.03 -20.41 -10.04
CA LYS A 62 -8.50 -21.60 -10.72
C LYS A 62 -7.13 -21.40 -11.41
N ARG A 63 -6.66 -20.16 -11.47
CA ARG A 63 -5.44 -19.76 -12.20
C ARG A 63 -4.46 -19.07 -11.25
N GLY A 64 -3.17 -19.20 -11.55
CA GLY A 64 -2.14 -18.44 -10.85
C GLY A 64 -2.19 -16.97 -11.27
N VAL A 65 -2.87 -16.15 -10.47
CA VAL A 65 -2.94 -14.68 -10.58
C VAL A 65 -1.74 -14.00 -9.92
N ALA A 66 -1.12 -14.68 -8.96
CA ALA A 66 0.07 -14.26 -8.23
C ALA A 66 1.16 -15.33 -8.35
N VAL A 67 2.41 -14.92 -8.12
CA VAL A 67 3.50 -15.86 -7.82
C VAL A 67 3.14 -16.65 -6.57
N ARG A 68 3.49 -17.93 -6.52
CA ARG A 68 3.14 -18.77 -5.38
C ARG A 68 3.97 -18.36 -4.17
N CYS A 69 3.31 -18.17 -3.04
CA CYS A 69 3.95 -18.01 -1.75
C CYS A 69 4.10 -19.38 -1.10
N GLU A 70 5.33 -19.75 -0.74
CA GLU A 70 5.67 -21.01 -0.07
C GLU A 70 5.62 -20.86 1.46
N GLY A 71 5.68 -19.62 1.96
CA GLY A 71 5.52 -19.32 3.38
C GLY A 71 6.31 -18.09 3.80
N PHE A 72 6.72 -18.07 5.06
CA PHE A 72 7.59 -17.04 5.61
C PHE A 72 8.68 -17.68 6.47
N LEU A 73 9.76 -16.94 6.66
CA LEU A 73 10.88 -17.31 7.52
C LEU A 73 11.17 -16.15 8.49
N LEU A 74 11.63 -16.53 9.67
CA LEU A 74 12.17 -15.61 10.68
C LEU A 74 13.68 -15.85 10.69
N PRO A 75 14.49 -15.02 10.00
CA PRO A 75 15.93 -15.18 10.00
C PRO A 75 16.48 -15.10 11.42
N ARG A 76 17.44 -15.98 11.74
CA ARG A 76 18.20 -15.89 12.99
C ARG A 76 19.26 -14.80 12.89
N ASP A 77 19.87 -14.45 14.02
CA ASP A 77 20.95 -13.46 14.06
C ASP A 77 22.13 -13.85 13.16
N GLU A 78 22.41 -15.15 13.00
CA GLU A 78 23.44 -15.62 12.06
C GLU A 78 23.07 -15.35 10.60
N ASP A 79 21.80 -15.54 10.26
CA ASP A 79 21.27 -15.33 8.92
C ASP A 79 21.26 -13.83 8.59
N LYS A 80 20.91 -12.98 9.58
CA LYS A 80 20.99 -11.52 9.46
C LYS A 80 22.42 -11.05 9.17
N LYS A 81 23.41 -11.48 9.96
CA LYS A 81 24.84 -11.16 9.75
C LYS A 81 25.37 -11.67 8.42
N PHE A 82 24.83 -12.78 7.92
CA PHE A 82 25.17 -13.28 6.60
C PHE A 82 24.65 -12.36 5.49
N LEU A 83 23.40 -11.90 5.60
CA LEU A 83 22.78 -10.98 4.64
C LEU A 83 23.43 -9.59 4.68
N GLU A 84 23.77 -9.06 5.85
CA GLU A 84 24.53 -7.81 6.01
C GLU A 84 25.87 -7.85 5.28
N ARG A 85 26.62 -8.96 5.42
CA ARG A 85 27.87 -9.18 4.68
C ARG A 85 27.68 -9.29 3.16
N LYS A 86 26.45 -9.54 2.70
CA LYS A 86 26.07 -9.55 1.28
C LYS A 86 25.55 -8.19 0.80
N GLY A 87 25.59 -7.16 1.64
CA GLY A 87 25.16 -5.80 1.32
C GLY A 87 23.67 -5.55 1.54
N VAL A 88 22.97 -6.40 2.30
CA VAL A 88 21.59 -6.15 2.72
C VAL A 88 21.60 -5.29 3.97
N ASP A 89 21.02 -4.10 3.88
CA ASP A 89 20.87 -3.22 5.04
C ASP A 89 19.61 -3.58 5.85
N PHE A 90 19.74 -3.63 7.18
CA PHE A 90 18.65 -3.85 8.11
C PHE A 90 18.51 -2.73 9.16
N GLU A 91 19.30 -1.66 9.05
CA GLU A 91 19.19 -0.51 9.95
C GLU A 91 17.94 0.31 9.55
N GLU A 92 17.04 0.54 10.50
CA GLU A 92 16.08 1.63 10.37
C GLU A 92 16.92 2.91 10.32
N GLN A 93 16.84 3.71 9.24
CA GLN A 93 17.52 5.00 9.18
C GLN A 93 16.98 5.87 10.32
N ASP A 94 17.69 5.88 11.45
CA ASP A 94 17.59 6.91 12.45
C ASP A 94 17.95 8.21 11.74
N VAL A 95 16.94 8.96 11.27
CA VAL A 95 17.11 10.37 10.92
C VAL A 95 17.57 11.06 12.20
N ALA A 96 18.89 11.17 12.34
CA ALA A 96 19.50 12.03 13.33
C ALA A 96 18.99 13.45 13.03
N GLU A 97 18.11 13.96 13.88
CA GLU A 97 17.81 15.39 13.93
C GLU A 97 19.12 16.11 14.25
N SER A 98 19.82 16.54 13.19
CA SER A 98 20.90 17.50 13.30
C SER A 98 20.31 18.81 13.79
N GLY A 99 20.38 19.00 15.10
CA GLY A 99 20.18 20.30 15.73
C GLY A 99 21.31 21.22 15.33
N ASP A 100 20.96 22.29 14.64
CA ASP A 100 21.76 23.50 14.60
C ASP A 100 21.00 24.58 15.38
N ASP A 101 21.49 24.82 16.59
CA ASP A 101 21.32 26.04 17.34
C ASP A 101 22.18 27.16 16.73
N ASP A 102 21.61 28.34 16.43
CA ASP A 102 22.18 29.59 16.96
C ASP A 102 21.35 30.85 16.64
N SER A 103 20.82 31.42 17.73
CA SER A 103 20.97 32.82 18.15
C SER A 103 20.26 34.03 17.49
N CYS A 104 19.90 34.93 18.42
CA CYS A 104 19.52 36.35 18.33
C CYS A 104 18.04 36.63 17.96
N GLY A 105 17.19 37.29 18.76
CA GLY A 105 17.38 38.15 19.92
C GLY A 105 16.54 39.43 19.74
N GLY A 106 15.67 39.76 20.71
CA GLY A 106 15.25 41.15 20.97
C GLY A 106 13.76 41.49 20.89
N GLY A 107 13.12 41.59 22.05
CA GLY A 107 12.45 42.82 22.50
C GLY A 107 10.93 42.99 22.34
N VAL A 108 10.22 42.88 23.48
CA VAL A 108 9.14 43.74 24.07
C VAL A 108 7.98 44.21 23.15
N ASP A 109 6.68 44.15 23.50
CA ASP A 109 6.01 44.55 24.74
C ASP A 109 4.63 43.85 24.93
N ASP A 110 4.40 43.39 26.16
CA ASP A 110 3.24 43.58 27.04
C ASP A 110 1.75 43.55 26.57
N GLN A 111 1.03 42.67 27.28
CA GLN A 111 -0.39 42.72 27.73
C GLN A 111 -1.52 42.17 26.83
N LYS A 112 -1.85 40.89 27.03
CA LYS A 112 -3.19 40.47 27.51
C LYS A 112 -3.20 39.02 28.02
N GLU A 113 -3.27 38.86 29.34
CA GLU A 113 -3.53 37.57 29.98
C GLU A 113 -5.04 37.25 30.00
N LYS A 114 -5.37 36.02 29.58
CA LYS A 114 -6.13 34.99 30.32
C LYS A 114 -7.02 34.18 29.38
N GLU A 115 -6.50 33.02 28.98
CA GLU A 115 -7.21 31.73 28.85
C GLU A 115 -6.32 30.75 28.05
N GLN A 116 -5.45 30.01 28.75
CA GLN A 116 -4.86 28.71 28.38
C GLN A 116 -3.59 28.47 29.20
N LYS A 117 -3.77 27.90 30.39
CA LYS A 117 -2.69 27.23 31.12
C LYS A 117 -3.29 25.92 31.60
N ASP A 118 -2.98 24.84 30.88
CA ASP A 118 -2.95 23.43 31.36
C ASP A 118 -2.44 22.47 30.26
N PHE A 119 -1.54 22.92 29.37
CA PHE A 119 -1.01 22.05 28.31
C PHE A 119 0.51 22.14 28.13
N VAL A 120 1.30 22.19 29.20
CA VAL A 120 2.73 21.84 29.09
C VAL A 120 3.23 21.29 30.42
N ASP A 121 3.05 19.99 30.63
CA ASP A 121 4.07 19.14 31.25
C ASP A 121 3.72 17.66 31.03
N ARG A 122 3.69 17.24 29.75
CA ARG A 122 3.81 15.81 29.46
C ARG A 122 5.31 15.56 29.30
N PRO A 123 5.99 14.88 30.26
CA PRO A 123 7.37 14.51 30.07
C PRO A 123 7.45 13.71 28.77
N GLN A 124 8.29 14.18 27.84
CA GLN A 124 8.78 13.37 26.74
C GLN A 124 9.50 12.19 27.38
N LYS A 125 8.76 11.12 27.65
CA LYS A 125 9.34 9.82 27.97
C LYS A 125 10.22 9.50 26.78
N LEU A 126 11.53 9.62 26.98
CA LEU A 126 12.59 8.97 26.23
C LEU A 126 12.00 7.68 25.67
N ARG A 127 11.67 7.68 24.37
CA ARG A 127 11.03 6.54 23.72
C ARG A 127 12.01 5.39 23.94
N LYS A 128 11.68 4.48 24.87
CA LYS A 128 12.41 3.21 25.00
C LYS A 128 12.51 2.68 23.59
N ARG A 129 13.74 2.46 23.10
CA ARG A 129 14.01 1.73 21.86
C ARG A 129 13.07 0.53 21.89
N ARG A 130 11.97 0.59 21.13
CA ARG A 130 11.12 -0.58 20.94
C ARG A 130 12.09 -1.55 20.30
N GLY A 131 12.43 -2.64 20.99
CA GLY A 131 13.44 -3.57 20.50
C GLY A 131 13.16 -3.86 19.03
N SER A 132 14.20 -3.75 18.20
CA SER A 132 14.11 -3.97 16.75
C SER A 132 13.21 -5.17 16.50
N ARG A 133 12.11 -4.96 15.75
CA ARG A 133 11.19 -6.06 15.42
C ARG A 133 12.01 -7.15 14.73
N PRO A 134 11.76 -8.44 15.02
CA PRO A 134 12.50 -9.50 14.35
C PRO A 134 12.35 -9.34 12.83
N VAL A 135 13.45 -9.52 12.11
CA VAL A 135 13.43 -9.55 10.65
C VAL A 135 12.46 -10.65 10.21
N ARG A 136 11.65 -10.36 9.19
CA ARG A 136 10.67 -11.30 8.62
C ARG A 136 10.89 -11.35 7.12
N ALA A 137 10.85 -12.55 6.55
CA ALA A 137 10.99 -12.75 5.11
C ALA A 137 9.83 -13.59 4.57
N ILE A 138 9.32 -13.24 3.39
CA ILE A 138 8.30 -14.03 2.68
C ILE A 138 9.00 -14.83 1.59
N VAL A 139 8.75 -16.13 1.56
CA VAL A 139 9.36 -17.07 0.61
C VAL A 139 8.39 -17.28 -0.54
N LYS A 140 8.83 -16.94 -1.74
CA LYS A 140 8.03 -17.02 -2.98
C LYS A 140 8.72 -17.96 -3.96
N GLU A 141 7.92 -18.57 -4.84
CA GLU A 141 8.45 -19.30 -6.00
C GLU A 141 9.36 -18.37 -6.82
N LEU A 142 10.53 -18.88 -7.21
CA LEU A 142 11.46 -18.13 -8.04
C LEU A 142 10.78 -17.79 -9.38
N ALA A 143 10.53 -16.50 -9.59
CA ALA A 143 9.86 -15.98 -10.76
C ALA A 143 10.86 -15.53 -11.84
N SER A 144 10.40 -15.45 -13.08
CA SER A 144 11.20 -14.87 -14.17
C SER A 144 11.32 -13.37 -13.99
N THR A 145 12.50 -12.81 -14.28
CA THR A 145 12.80 -11.37 -14.23
C THR A 145 11.94 -10.53 -15.18
N GLU A 146 11.40 -11.12 -16.24
CA GLU A 146 10.50 -10.41 -17.17
C GLU A 146 9.15 -10.14 -16.52
N SER A 147 8.69 -8.88 -16.55
CA SER A 147 7.35 -8.55 -16.06
C SER A 147 6.23 -9.27 -16.82
N GLY A 148 6.43 -9.46 -18.13
CA GLY A 148 5.43 -10.04 -19.02
C GLY A 148 4.26 -9.11 -19.33
N VAL A 149 4.27 -7.87 -18.83
CA VAL A 149 3.30 -6.81 -19.15
C VAL A 149 3.60 -6.29 -20.55
N LYS A 150 2.74 -6.65 -21.52
CA LYS A 150 2.86 -6.35 -22.95
C LYS A 150 1.43 -6.13 -23.47
N ALA A 151 1.23 -5.38 -24.56
CA ALA A 151 -0.13 -5.11 -25.08
C ALA A 151 -1.01 -6.37 -25.22
N ARG A 152 -0.43 -7.48 -25.71
CA ARG A 152 -1.10 -8.79 -25.85
C ARG A 152 -1.53 -9.45 -24.54
N SER A 153 -0.90 -9.13 -23.40
CA SER A 153 -1.20 -9.73 -22.09
C SER A 153 -2.16 -8.89 -21.24
N LEU A 154 -2.44 -7.63 -21.61
CA LEU A 154 -3.27 -6.71 -20.84
C LEU A 154 -4.68 -7.23 -20.55
N ARG A 155 -5.35 -7.86 -21.54
CA ARG A 155 -6.68 -8.47 -21.31
C ARG A 155 -6.66 -9.55 -20.23
N ARG A 156 -5.54 -10.28 -20.12
CA ARG A 156 -5.37 -11.31 -19.11
C ARG A 156 -5.07 -10.68 -17.75
N ILE A 157 -4.16 -9.71 -17.69
CA ILE A 157 -3.80 -9.01 -16.44
C ILE A 157 -5.04 -8.37 -15.82
N LEU A 158 -5.82 -7.61 -16.61
CA LEU A 158 -7.06 -6.99 -16.14
C LEU A 158 -8.08 -8.02 -15.62
N ARG A 159 -8.17 -9.17 -16.28
CA ARG A 159 -9.03 -10.26 -15.80
C ARG A 159 -8.54 -10.82 -14.47
N ASP A 160 -7.23 -10.97 -14.32
CA ASP A 160 -6.62 -11.54 -13.12
C ASP A 160 -6.75 -10.57 -11.93
N ILE A 161 -6.64 -9.24 -12.14
CA ILE A 161 -6.98 -8.20 -11.16
C ILE A 161 -8.45 -8.29 -10.72
N ARG A 162 -9.38 -8.36 -11.68
CA ARG A 162 -10.82 -8.56 -11.39
C ARG A 162 -11.11 -9.89 -10.69
N LEU A 163 -10.26 -10.89 -10.84
CA LEU A 163 -10.41 -12.16 -10.13
C LEU A 163 -9.96 -12.05 -8.67
N LEU A 164 -8.95 -11.23 -8.37
CA LEU A 164 -8.49 -10.96 -7.00
C LEU A 164 -9.50 -10.16 -6.17
N SER A 165 -10.27 -9.25 -6.79
CA SER A 165 -11.30 -8.50 -6.07
C SER A 165 -12.48 -9.37 -5.61
N ARG A 166 -12.73 -10.53 -6.25
CA ARG A 166 -13.82 -11.46 -5.86
C ARG A 166 -13.65 -12.04 -4.45
N PRO A 167 -12.48 -12.55 -4.04
CA PRO A 167 -12.21 -12.94 -2.65
C PRO A 167 -11.87 -11.74 -1.74
N LYS A 168 -12.15 -10.50 -2.17
CA LYS A 168 -11.96 -9.27 -1.40
C LYS A 168 -10.50 -8.96 -1.09
N ILE A 169 -9.65 -9.10 -2.11
CA ILE A 169 -8.24 -8.72 -2.08
C ILE A 169 -8.05 -7.56 -3.04
N TYR A 170 -7.48 -6.46 -2.54
CA TYR A 170 -7.19 -5.24 -3.29
C TYR A 170 -5.68 -5.00 -3.21
N ASN A 171 -4.97 -5.06 -4.33
CA ASN A 171 -3.50 -5.08 -4.35
C ASN A 171 -2.89 -3.72 -4.02
N ARG A 172 -3.50 -2.64 -4.52
CA ARG A 172 -3.14 -1.22 -4.31
C ARG A 172 -1.73 -0.84 -4.75
N ASP A 173 -1.08 -1.69 -5.54
CA ASP A 173 0.25 -1.43 -6.10
C ASP A 173 0.38 -2.10 -7.49
N VAL A 174 -0.61 -1.82 -8.34
CA VAL A 174 -0.67 -2.35 -9.72
C VAL A 174 0.24 -1.49 -10.61
N CYS A 175 1.53 -1.80 -10.60
CA CYS A 175 2.54 -1.24 -11.50
C CYS A 175 3.28 -2.36 -12.25
N LYS A 176 3.95 -2.03 -13.37
CA LYS A 176 4.66 -3.03 -14.20
C LYS A 176 5.73 -3.79 -13.42
N ASP A 177 6.40 -3.09 -12.50
CA ASP A 177 7.52 -3.64 -11.73
C ASP A 177 7.06 -4.67 -10.69
N ASN A 178 5.77 -4.68 -10.35
CA ASN A 178 5.15 -5.69 -9.49
C ASN A 178 4.58 -6.89 -10.24
N PHE A 179 4.85 -7.01 -11.54
CA PHE A 179 4.57 -8.22 -12.29
C PHE A 179 5.84 -9.02 -12.57
N ARG A 180 5.71 -10.35 -12.54
CA ARG A 180 6.69 -11.31 -13.07
C ARG A 180 5.94 -12.37 -13.88
N ASN A 181 6.26 -12.50 -15.16
CA ASN A 181 5.55 -13.34 -16.13
C ASN A 181 4.00 -13.18 -16.07
N LYS A 182 3.52 -11.92 -16.00
CA LYS A 182 2.09 -11.53 -15.93
C LYS A 182 1.38 -11.88 -14.62
N LYS A 183 2.12 -12.28 -13.58
CA LYS A 183 1.58 -12.55 -12.24
C LYS A 183 2.04 -11.46 -11.29
N LEU A 184 1.19 -11.08 -10.34
CA LEU A 184 1.57 -10.17 -9.26
C LEU A 184 2.58 -10.82 -8.31
N VAL A 185 3.54 -10.04 -7.82
CA VAL A 185 4.58 -10.53 -6.89
C VAL A 185 4.58 -9.84 -5.54
N ASP A 186 4.06 -8.62 -5.46
CA ASP A 186 4.06 -7.81 -4.24
C ASP A 186 2.63 -7.57 -3.76
N PHE A 187 2.38 -7.88 -2.50
CA PHE A 187 1.12 -7.60 -1.80
C PHE A 187 1.35 -6.84 -0.49
N GLY A 188 2.52 -6.22 -0.32
CA GLY A 188 2.86 -5.44 0.88
C GLY A 188 1.94 -4.24 1.11
N SER A 189 1.39 -3.68 0.03
CA SER A 189 0.42 -2.56 0.09
C SER A 189 -1.05 -3.01 0.08
N SER A 190 -1.28 -4.33 0.02
CA SER A 190 -2.61 -4.86 -0.25
C SER A 190 -3.55 -4.80 0.95
N TRP A 191 -4.82 -4.55 0.68
CA TRP A 191 -5.88 -4.66 1.66
C TRP A 191 -6.75 -5.88 1.40
N THR A 192 -7.14 -6.56 2.46
CA THR A 192 -8.01 -7.74 2.41
C THR A 192 -9.15 -7.56 3.40
N GLU A 193 -10.41 -7.75 3.00
CA GLU A 193 -11.54 -7.67 3.93
C GLU A 193 -11.57 -8.92 4.85
N PRO A 194 -11.83 -8.77 6.16
CA PRO A 194 -12.08 -7.52 6.90
C PRO A 194 -10.84 -6.63 7.07
N HIS A 195 -11.01 -5.31 7.02
CA HIS A 195 -9.93 -4.33 7.20
C HIS A 195 -10.47 -3.11 7.94
N CYS A 196 -9.78 -2.66 9.01
CA CYS A 196 -10.31 -1.61 9.90
C CYS A 196 -10.71 -0.32 9.16
N ILE A 197 -9.90 0.14 8.19
CA ILE A 197 -10.22 1.34 7.40
C ILE A 197 -11.44 1.11 6.50
N LEU A 198 -11.55 -0.05 5.86
CA LEU A 198 -12.67 -0.38 4.98
C LEU A 198 -13.98 -0.57 5.74
N GLU A 199 -13.91 -0.88 7.04
CA GLU A 199 -15.07 -1.01 7.92
C GLU A 199 -15.50 0.33 8.53
N ALA A 200 -14.54 1.22 8.79
CA ALA A 200 -14.80 2.53 9.39
C ALA A 200 -15.36 3.54 8.38
N ASP A 201 -14.92 3.47 7.12
CA ASP A 201 -15.25 4.44 6.09
C ASP A 201 -15.69 3.74 4.80
N GLU A 202 -17.00 3.82 4.51
CA GLU A 202 -17.59 3.18 3.34
C GLU A 202 -17.21 3.91 2.04
N ASP A 203 -16.92 5.21 2.08
CA ASP A 203 -16.47 5.96 0.90
C ASP A 203 -15.05 5.53 0.53
N GLU A 204 -14.14 5.46 1.51
CA GLU A 204 -12.79 4.90 1.34
C GLU A 204 -12.84 3.44 0.86
N ALA A 205 -13.82 2.67 1.36
CA ALA A 205 -14.03 1.31 0.92
C ALA A 205 -14.52 1.21 -0.53
N ALA A 206 -15.41 2.11 -0.95
CA ALA A 206 -15.87 2.18 -2.33
C ALA A 206 -14.73 2.55 -3.29
N GLU A 207 -13.88 3.51 -2.90
CA GLU A 207 -12.71 3.92 -3.68
C GLU A 207 -11.67 2.79 -3.80
N THR A 208 -11.30 2.17 -2.68
CA THR A 208 -10.34 1.04 -2.66
C THR A 208 -10.78 -0.11 -3.57
N ARG A 209 -12.09 -0.42 -3.60
CA ARG A 209 -12.64 -1.53 -4.41
C ARG A 209 -12.47 -1.33 -5.91
N VAL A 210 -12.25 -0.10 -6.38
CA VAL A 210 -12.04 0.23 -7.80
C VAL A 210 -10.62 0.71 -8.10
N GLU A 211 -9.83 1.04 -7.07
CA GLU A 211 -8.48 1.59 -7.17
C GLU A 211 -7.55 0.76 -8.07
N ASP A 212 -7.50 -0.56 -7.90
CA ASP A 212 -6.67 -1.45 -8.74
C ASP A 212 -6.99 -1.34 -10.24
N LEU A 213 -8.25 -1.00 -10.60
CA LEU A 213 -8.66 -0.81 -11.98
C LEU A 213 -8.15 0.53 -12.52
N VAL A 214 -8.12 1.57 -11.68
CA VAL A 214 -7.53 2.87 -12.04
C VAL A 214 -6.02 2.71 -12.24
N MET A 215 -5.33 2.09 -11.28
CA MET A 215 -3.89 1.81 -11.36
C MET A 215 -3.52 0.97 -12.59
N PHE A 216 -4.37 0.03 -13.00
CA PHE A 216 -4.17 -0.70 -14.26
C PHE A 216 -4.15 0.21 -15.48
N ASP A 217 -5.10 1.15 -15.59
CA ASP A 217 -5.16 2.08 -16.72
C ASP A 217 -3.97 3.08 -16.68
N GLU A 218 -3.56 3.51 -15.48
CA GLU A 218 -2.37 4.33 -15.27
C GLU A 218 -1.09 3.59 -15.70
N MET A 219 -0.91 2.34 -15.27
CA MET A 219 0.21 1.49 -15.70
C MET A 219 0.25 1.37 -17.23
N VAL A 220 -0.90 1.16 -17.90
CA VAL A 220 -0.98 1.10 -19.36
C VAL A 220 -0.54 2.41 -20.02
N ALA A 221 -0.91 3.55 -19.44
CA ALA A 221 -0.57 4.87 -19.93
C ALA A 221 0.93 5.21 -19.73
N ILE A 222 1.46 4.98 -18.52
CA ILE A 222 2.87 5.22 -18.17
C ILE A 222 3.80 4.40 -19.07
N GLU A 223 3.44 3.14 -19.33
CA GLU A 223 4.21 2.24 -20.19
C GLU A 223 3.99 2.48 -21.69
N ALA A 224 3.20 3.50 -22.06
CA ALA A 224 2.86 3.86 -23.44
C ALA A 224 2.39 2.66 -24.29
N LEU A 225 1.65 1.73 -23.68
CA LEU A 225 1.23 0.50 -24.34
C LEU A 225 0.08 0.77 -25.30
N LYS A 226 0.31 0.51 -26.60
CA LYS A 226 -0.73 0.62 -27.63
C LYS A 226 -1.77 -0.49 -27.46
N THR A 227 -2.96 -0.15 -26.96
CA THR A 227 -4.04 -1.10 -26.70
C THR A 227 -5.43 -0.45 -26.72
N ASP A 228 -6.46 -1.26 -26.94
CA ASP A 228 -7.87 -0.89 -26.76
C ASP A 228 -8.43 -1.28 -25.38
N VAL A 229 -7.66 -2.05 -24.60
CA VAL A 229 -8.04 -2.58 -23.29
C VAL A 229 -8.05 -1.46 -22.27
N ARG A 230 -9.18 -1.30 -21.58
CA ARG A 230 -9.34 -0.37 -20.46
C ARG A 230 -10.12 -1.02 -19.32
N ALA A 231 -9.76 -0.67 -18.10
CA ALA A 231 -10.42 -1.15 -16.89
C ALA A 231 -11.57 -0.24 -16.50
N THR A 232 -11.35 1.07 -16.53
CA THR A 232 -12.31 2.12 -16.22
C THR A 232 -13.06 2.58 -17.46
N SER A 233 -14.28 3.08 -17.26
CA SER A 233 -15.07 3.71 -18.30
C SER A 233 -14.41 5.01 -18.75
N ASN A 234 -14.31 5.22 -20.07
CA ASN A 234 -13.83 6.49 -20.61
C ASN A 234 -14.85 7.60 -20.28
N TRP A 235 -14.55 8.39 -19.25
CA TRP A 235 -15.41 9.48 -18.80
C TRP A 235 -15.77 10.48 -19.91
N LEU A 236 -14.81 10.84 -20.77
CA LEU A 236 -15.04 11.73 -21.92
C LEU A 236 -16.00 11.14 -22.95
N TYR A 237 -16.05 9.81 -23.07
CA TYR A 237 -17.00 9.10 -23.92
C TYR A 237 -18.35 8.94 -23.22
N CYS A 238 -18.37 8.59 -21.93
CA CYS A 238 -19.59 8.46 -21.13
C CYS A 238 -20.40 9.77 -21.07
N ASN A 239 -19.73 10.92 -20.98
CA ASN A 239 -20.40 12.23 -21.01
C ASN A 239 -20.99 12.60 -22.38
N LYS A 240 -20.51 11.98 -23.46
CA LYS A 240 -21.03 12.18 -24.83
C LYS A 240 -22.20 11.25 -25.15
N LEU A 241 -22.45 10.24 -24.32
CA LEU A 241 -23.64 9.41 -24.43
C LEU A 241 -24.83 10.22 -23.91
N ARG A 242 -25.89 10.35 -24.72
CA ARG A 242 -27.13 11.00 -24.28
C ARG A 242 -27.65 10.27 -23.04
N PRO A 243 -28.17 10.98 -22.01
CA PRO A 243 -28.83 10.33 -20.89
C PRO A 243 -30.02 9.53 -21.44
N GLY A 244 -29.86 8.21 -21.53
CA GLY A 244 -30.97 7.31 -21.84
C GLY A 244 -32.02 7.41 -20.74
N SER A 245 -33.30 7.33 -21.11
CA SER A 245 -34.47 7.34 -20.23
C SER A 245 -34.21 6.59 -18.91
N PRO A 246 -34.69 7.10 -17.76
CA PRO A 246 -34.39 6.53 -16.45
C PRO A 246 -34.93 5.10 -16.38
N ARG A 247 -34.03 4.12 -16.39
CA ARG A 247 -34.31 2.81 -15.81
C ARG A 247 -34.13 2.94 -14.29
N PRO A 248 -34.99 2.31 -13.48
CA PRO A 248 -34.86 2.39 -12.03
C PRO A 248 -33.47 1.91 -11.63
N ALA A 249 -32.72 2.82 -11.01
CA ALA A 249 -31.32 2.64 -10.70
C ALA A 249 -31.14 1.53 -9.65
N ALA A 250 -30.44 0.46 -10.02
CA ALA A 250 -29.58 -0.21 -9.06
C ALA A 250 -28.45 0.78 -8.74
N GLY A 251 -28.31 1.14 -7.47
CA GLY A 251 -27.42 2.19 -7.00
C GLY A 251 -26.00 2.06 -7.55
N VAL A 252 -25.58 3.04 -8.34
CA VAL A 252 -24.16 3.31 -8.60
C VAL A 252 -23.96 4.79 -8.38
N CYS A 253 -23.04 5.06 -7.46
CA CYS A 253 -22.81 6.31 -6.78
C CYS A 253 -22.52 7.47 -7.73
N LYS A 254 -23.13 8.61 -7.42
CA LYS A 254 -22.56 9.92 -7.73
C LYS A 254 -21.32 10.09 -6.83
N ALA A 255 -20.17 9.55 -7.23
CA ALA A 255 -18.90 10.00 -6.68
C ALA A 255 -18.68 11.42 -7.21
N GLN A 256 -19.12 12.41 -6.43
CA GLN A 256 -18.67 13.78 -6.63
C GLN A 256 -17.17 13.79 -6.29
N HIS A 257 -16.32 13.90 -7.31
CA HIS A 257 -14.93 14.29 -7.14
C HIS A 257 -14.90 15.66 -6.43
N LYS A 258 -14.89 15.67 -5.10
CA LYS A 258 -14.28 16.75 -4.35
C LYS A 258 -12.78 16.50 -4.44
N ALA A 259 -12.10 17.32 -5.23
CA ALA A 259 -10.65 17.38 -5.30
C ALA A 259 -10.08 17.78 -3.94
N VAL A 260 -9.96 16.83 -3.02
CA VAL A 260 -9.26 16.99 -1.73
C VAL A 260 -8.43 15.75 -1.35
N GLY A 261 -8.73 14.55 -1.87
CA GLY A 261 -7.99 13.32 -1.51
C GLY A 261 -6.70 13.02 -2.29
N LEU A 262 -6.49 13.63 -3.46
CA LEU A 262 -5.39 13.26 -4.38
C LEU A 262 -3.97 13.62 -3.88
N ARG A 263 -3.82 14.20 -2.68
CA ARG A 263 -2.50 14.56 -2.12
C ARG A 263 -1.93 13.52 -1.16
N VAL A 264 -2.74 12.61 -0.63
CA VAL A 264 -2.29 11.64 0.37
C VAL A 264 -1.56 10.46 -0.28
N PHE A 265 -1.96 10.07 -1.49
CA PHE A 265 -1.51 8.81 -2.09
C PHE A 265 -0.23 8.90 -2.91
N GLN A 266 0.01 10.03 -3.58
CA GLN A 266 1.26 10.25 -4.31
C GLN A 266 2.48 10.33 -3.39
N PHE A 267 2.30 10.60 -2.08
CA PHE A 267 3.43 10.71 -1.15
C PHE A 267 3.85 9.36 -0.56
N VAL A 268 2.91 8.44 -0.31
CA VAL A 268 3.25 7.07 0.14
C VAL A 268 3.95 6.28 -0.97
N HIS A 269 3.54 6.46 -2.23
CA HIS A 269 4.27 5.89 -3.37
C HIS A 269 5.56 6.67 -3.71
N GLY A 270 5.57 7.99 -3.52
CA GLY A 270 6.76 8.83 -3.75
C GLY A 270 7.91 8.53 -2.79
N LEU A 271 7.62 8.12 -1.55
CA LEU A 271 8.62 7.66 -0.58
C LEU A 271 9.06 6.19 -0.78
N LEU A 272 8.27 5.39 -1.51
CA LEU A 272 8.58 3.98 -1.81
C LEU A 272 9.12 3.75 -3.23
N SER A 273 9.32 4.80 -4.02
CA SER A 273 9.83 4.71 -5.40
C SER A 273 10.94 5.73 -5.71
N LEU A 274 11.49 6.38 -4.68
CA LEU A 274 12.74 7.13 -4.76
C LEU A 274 13.84 6.33 -4.06
N GLU A 275 14.24 5.21 -4.67
CA GLU A 275 15.52 4.51 -4.45
C GLU A 275 15.77 3.49 -5.56
#